data_AF-A0A3D4E8R5-F1
#
_entry.id   AF-A0A3D4E8R5-F1
#
_cell.length_a   1.000
_cell.length_b   1.000
_cell.length_c   1.000
_cell.angle_alpha   90.00
_cell.angle_beta   90.00
_cell.angle_gamma   90.00
#
_symmetry.space_group_name_H-M   'P 1'
#
loop_
_entity.id
_entity.type
_entity.pdbx_description
1 polymer ?
#
loop_
_entity_poly.entity_id
_entity_poly.type
_entity_poly.pdbx_seq_one_letter_code
_entity_poly.pdbx_strand_id
1 'polypeptide(L)'
;MDTKELLTGFFEQTPASFGFLQDHHNFDVVSGMARYERGRMIITPAPKDLGSVKFPFYATFRYETARRMIEINYGDIDFSLDCHITYDQKYRFSYEDLTHFFSLKDNRSPAARASQLFTNETDIRQAIRKTGLTIEKNLERLLNPPAKFLEQALQYQREVLNRNIYQTYKQDMQAACSEASQSFREGNYKRTIMLYRPYRDHLSPEDFRIFSLALMRLDD
;
A
#
# COMPACT_ATOMS: atom_id res chain seq x y z
N MET A 1 16.56 9.14 13.94
CA MET A 1 15.27 8.42 14.00
C MET A 1 15.56 7.09 14.67
N ASP A 2 15.01 6.88 15.85
CA ASP A 2 15.35 5.71 16.66
C ASP A 2 14.37 4.56 16.34
N THR A 3 14.87 3.51 15.68
CA THR A 3 14.11 2.29 15.41
C THR A 3 13.48 1.72 16.68
N LYS A 4 14.17 1.87 17.83
CA LYS A 4 13.67 1.40 19.12
C LYS A 4 12.39 2.11 19.51
N GLU A 5 12.35 3.45 19.45
CA GLU A 5 11.16 4.25 19.80
C GLU A 5 9.98 3.90 18.89
N LEU A 6 10.23 3.79 17.58
CA LEU A 6 9.19 3.45 16.60
C LEU A 6 8.58 2.07 16.85
N LEU A 7 9.43 1.06 17.03
CA LEU A 7 8.98 -0.30 17.32
C LEU A 7 8.33 -0.41 18.70
N THR A 8 8.81 0.34 19.70
CA THR A 8 8.18 0.39 21.03
C THR A 8 6.77 0.96 20.92
N GLY A 9 6.60 2.09 20.23
CA GLY A 9 5.29 2.66 19.93
C GLY A 9 4.36 1.68 19.23
N PHE A 10 4.87 0.93 18.24
CA PHE A 10 4.11 -0.10 17.53
C PHE A 10 3.71 -1.29 18.42
N PHE A 11 4.68 -1.93 19.08
CA PHE A 11 4.46 -3.15 19.85
C PHE A 11 3.67 -2.93 21.14
N GLU A 12 3.73 -1.73 21.74
CA GLU A 12 2.93 -1.39 22.91
C GLU A 12 1.52 -0.92 22.53
N GLN A 13 1.38 -0.07 21.51
CA GLN A 13 0.09 0.53 21.19
C GLN A 13 -0.86 -0.43 20.47
N THR A 14 -0.34 -1.34 19.65
CA THR A 14 -1.18 -2.31 18.91
C THR A 14 -2.01 -3.17 19.86
N PRO A 15 -1.44 -3.91 20.84
CA PRO A 15 -2.25 -4.69 21.77
C PRO A 15 -3.18 -3.83 22.61
N ALA A 16 -2.77 -2.60 23.00
CA ALA A 16 -3.65 -1.68 23.72
C ALA A 16 -4.87 -1.23 22.90
N SER A 17 -4.74 -1.14 21.57
CA SER A 17 -5.80 -0.65 20.69
C SER A 17 -6.63 -1.77 20.04
N PHE A 18 -6.11 -3.00 20.04
CA PHE A 18 -6.69 -4.15 19.36
C PHE A 18 -6.92 -5.36 20.29
N GLY A 19 -6.57 -5.28 21.57
CA GLY A 19 -6.74 -6.35 22.55
C GLY A 19 -8.18 -6.87 22.64
N PHE A 20 -9.16 -5.99 22.39
CA PHE A 20 -10.58 -6.35 22.31
C PHE A 20 -10.86 -7.52 21.33
N LEU A 21 -10.06 -7.68 20.27
CA LEU A 21 -10.20 -8.79 19.32
C LEU A 21 -9.98 -10.15 20.00
N GLN A 22 -8.99 -10.25 20.89
CA GLN A 22 -8.75 -11.47 21.65
C GLN A 22 -9.75 -11.58 22.80
N ASP A 23 -9.88 -10.50 23.57
CA ASP A 23 -10.65 -10.50 24.82
C ASP A 23 -12.15 -10.73 24.59
N HIS A 24 -12.71 -10.21 23.49
CA HIS A 24 -14.15 -10.20 23.25
C HIS A 24 -14.57 -10.92 21.96
N HIS A 25 -13.65 -11.24 21.04
CA HIS A 25 -14.01 -11.77 19.71
C HIS A 25 -13.30 -13.06 19.32
N ASN A 26 -12.60 -13.72 20.24
CA ASN A 26 -11.94 -15.03 20.05
C ASN A 26 -10.93 -15.06 18.89
N PHE A 27 -10.23 -13.95 18.66
CA PHE A 27 -9.08 -13.95 17.76
C PHE A 27 -7.85 -14.51 18.46
N ASP A 28 -7.11 -15.36 17.76
CA ASP A 28 -5.73 -15.68 18.10
C ASP A 28 -4.81 -14.55 17.64
N VAL A 29 -3.66 -14.37 18.29
CA VAL A 29 -2.69 -13.34 17.91
C VAL A 29 -1.31 -13.95 17.64
N VAL A 30 -0.70 -13.49 16.55
CA VAL A 30 0.71 -13.71 16.23
C VAL A 30 1.34 -12.35 15.98
N SER A 31 2.45 -12.05 16.64
CA SER A 31 3.14 -10.77 16.47
C SER A 31 4.65 -10.92 16.46
N GLY A 32 5.32 -9.95 15.84
CA GLY A 32 6.78 -9.90 15.79
C GLY A 32 7.31 -9.19 14.57
N MET A 33 8.55 -9.53 14.21
CA MET A 33 9.18 -9.09 12.96
C MET A 33 8.77 -10.01 11.83
N ALA A 34 8.42 -9.44 10.70
CA ALA A 34 8.00 -10.16 9.51
C ALA A 34 9.01 -10.01 8.37
N ARG A 35 9.14 -11.07 7.58
CA ARG A 35 9.90 -11.05 6.32
C ARG A 35 9.24 -11.96 5.30
N TYR A 36 9.45 -11.69 4.02
CA TYR A 36 8.94 -12.55 2.95
C TYR A 36 10.02 -13.51 2.47
N GLU A 37 9.75 -14.80 2.55
CA GLU A 37 10.58 -15.86 1.97
C GLU A 37 9.75 -16.68 1.00
N ARG A 38 10.18 -16.74 -0.28
CA ARG A 38 9.49 -17.49 -1.35
C ARG A 38 7.99 -17.16 -1.45
N GLY A 39 7.64 -15.89 -1.31
CA GLY A 39 6.26 -15.40 -1.37
C GLY A 39 5.43 -15.66 -0.11
N ARG A 40 6.01 -16.17 0.96
CA ARG A 40 5.33 -16.40 2.24
C ARG A 40 5.84 -15.43 3.30
N MET A 41 4.92 -14.83 4.06
CA MET A 41 5.30 -14.03 5.22
C MET A 41 5.65 -14.95 6.39
N ILE A 42 6.88 -14.82 6.88
CA ILE A 42 7.37 -15.48 8.08
C ILE A 42 7.40 -14.44 9.20
N ILE A 43 6.68 -14.71 10.29
CA ILE A 43 6.66 -13.88 11.48
C ILE A 43 7.55 -14.54 12.53
N THR A 44 8.59 -13.85 12.95
CA THR A 44 9.48 -14.26 14.04
C THR A 44 9.25 -13.36 15.25
N PRO A 45 9.31 -13.88 16.48
CA PRO A 45 9.17 -13.06 17.68
C PRO A 45 10.09 -11.84 17.65
N ALA A 46 9.60 -10.70 18.12
CA ALA A 46 10.40 -9.49 18.21
C ALA A 46 11.60 -9.72 19.17
N PRO A 47 12.81 -9.20 18.84
CA PRO A 47 13.95 -9.32 19.72
C PRO A 47 13.69 -8.56 21.03
N LYS A 48 14.23 -9.07 22.15
CA LYS A 48 14.11 -8.40 23.46
C LYS A 48 14.71 -7.00 23.46
N ASP A 49 15.80 -6.82 22.71
CA ASP A 49 16.40 -5.51 22.47
C ASP A 49 15.98 -4.99 21.09
N LEU A 50 14.95 -4.14 21.07
CA LEU A 50 14.45 -3.50 19.84
C LEU A 50 15.46 -2.53 19.23
N GLY A 51 16.44 -2.01 20.00
CA GLY A 51 17.49 -1.15 19.48
C GLY A 51 18.47 -1.88 18.55
N SER A 52 18.50 -3.21 18.61
CA SER A 52 19.30 -4.05 17.72
C SER A 52 18.70 -4.20 16.31
N VAL A 53 17.43 -3.82 16.12
CA VAL A 53 16.74 -3.94 14.83
C VAL A 53 17.26 -2.87 13.87
N LYS A 54 17.77 -3.31 12.71
CA LYS A 54 18.26 -2.44 11.66
C LYS A 54 17.15 -2.14 10.66
N PHE A 55 17.21 -0.95 10.09
CA PHE A 55 16.41 -0.58 8.93
C PHE A 55 16.98 -1.21 7.64
N PRO A 56 16.13 -1.62 6.67
CA PRO A 56 14.66 -1.67 6.74
C PRO A 56 14.18 -2.81 7.64
N PHE A 57 13.07 -2.57 8.35
CA PHE A 57 12.40 -3.57 9.17
C PHE A 57 10.93 -3.65 8.79
N TYR A 58 10.29 -4.77 9.11
CA TYR A 58 8.85 -4.92 8.94
C TYR A 58 8.30 -5.60 10.19
N ALA A 59 7.43 -4.92 10.92
CA ALA A 59 6.80 -5.41 12.15
C ALA A 59 5.32 -5.69 11.88
N THR A 60 4.76 -6.71 12.52
CA THR A 60 3.38 -7.12 12.29
C THR A 60 2.70 -7.59 13.57
N PHE A 61 1.40 -7.30 13.65
CA PHE A 61 0.44 -8.06 14.44
C PHE A 61 -0.59 -8.64 13.50
N ARG A 62 -0.80 -9.95 13.61
CA ARG A 62 -1.86 -10.68 12.95
C ARG A 62 -2.81 -11.20 14.01
N TYR A 63 -4.04 -10.70 13.98
CA TYR A 63 -5.16 -11.28 14.69
C TYR A 63 -5.90 -12.19 13.73
N GLU A 64 -6.11 -13.46 14.06
CA GLU A 64 -6.79 -14.40 13.16
C GLU A 64 -7.83 -15.28 13.85
N THR A 65 -8.80 -15.71 13.04
CA THR A 65 -9.74 -16.79 13.32
C THR A 65 -9.72 -17.73 12.10
N ALA A 66 -10.46 -18.83 12.15
CA ALA A 66 -10.54 -19.76 11.02
C ALA A 66 -10.92 -19.11 9.67
N ARG A 67 -11.70 -18.01 9.67
CA ARG A 67 -12.19 -17.36 8.43
C ARG A 67 -11.78 -15.92 8.26
N ARG A 68 -11.23 -15.28 9.29
CA ARG A 68 -11.03 -13.83 9.31
C ARG A 68 -9.66 -13.51 9.84
N MET A 69 -9.06 -12.45 9.30
CA MET A 69 -7.74 -12.00 9.71
C MET A 69 -7.71 -10.48 9.71
N ILE A 70 -7.09 -9.88 10.73
CA ILE A 70 -6.77 -8.45 10.79
C ILE A 70 -5.26 -8.36 10.96
N GLU A 71 -4.57 -7.81 9.96
CA GLU A 71 -3.12 -7.61 9.98
C GLU A 71 -2.83 -6.12 10.13
N ILE A 72 -2.02 -5.76 11.13
CA ILE A 72 -1.48 -4.41 11.32
C ILE A 72 0.01 -4.54 11.09
N ASN A 73 0.52 -3.83 10.08
CA ASN A 73 1.90 -3.87 9.66
C ASN A 73 2.52 -2.49 9.77
N TYR A 74 3.78 -2.43 10.17
CA TYR A 74 4.52 -1.19 10.24
C TYR A 74 5.98 -1.36 9.81
N GLY A 75 6.47 -0.40 9.03
CA GLY A 75 7.86 -0.31 8.63
C GLY A 75 8.01 -0.23 7.12
N ASP A 76 8.94 -1.02 6.59
CA ASP A 76 9.47 -0.95 5.22
C ASP A 76 10.23 0.35 4.93
N ILE A 77 10.64 0.56 3.68
CA ILE A 77 11.39 1.75 3.23
C ILE A 77 10.62 3.05 3.50
N ASP A 78 9.30 2.98 3.51
CA ASP A 78 8.40 4.13 3.58
C ASP A 78 7.85 4.40 5.00
N PHE A 79 8.21 3.63 6.03
CA PHE A 79 7.61 3.78 7.38
C PHE A 79 6.07 3.81 7.34
N SER A 80 5.48 2.97 6.48
CA SER A 80 4.03 2.92 6.32
C SER A 80 3.41 2.14 7.48
N LEU A 81 2.24 2.61 7.93
CA LEU A 81 1.37 1.83 8.80
C LEU A 81 0.19 1.35 7.97
N ASP A 82 0.14 0.04 7.74
CA ASP A 82 -0.90 -0.59 6.94
C ASP A 82 -1.75 -1.49 7.81
N CYS A 83 -3.06 -1.37 7.69
CA CYS A 83 -3.98 -2.33 8.29
C CYS A 83 -4.82 -3.00 7.20
N HIS A 84 -4.84 -4.33 7.21
CA HIS A 84 -5.58 -5.15 6.27
C HIS A 84 -6.57 -6.04 7.01
N ILE A 85 -7.76 -6.19 6.44
CA ILE A 85 -8.76 -7.11 6.94
C ILE A 85 -9.08 -8.12 5.85
N THR A 86 -8.92 -9.40 6.17
CA THR A 86 -9.33 -10.52 5.33
C THR A 86 -10.60 -11.14 5.86
N TYR A 87 -11.58 -11.28 4.96
CA TYR A 87 -12.86 -11.93 5.21
C TYR A 87 -12.99 -13.18 4.33
N ASP A 88 -13.39 -14.29 4.97
CA ASP A 88 -13.58 -15.62 4.38
C ASP A 88 -12.36 -16.13 3.59
N GLN A 89 -11.16 -15.74 4.04
CA GLN A 89 -9.87 -16.01 3.39
C GLN A 89 -9.75 -15.58 1.91
N LYS A 90 -10.75 -14.87 1.38
CA LYS A 90 -10.89 -14.56 -0.04
C LYS A 90 -10.82 -13.07 -0.31
N TYR A 91 -11.44 -12.28 0.55
CA TYR A 91 -11.59 -10.85 0.35
C TYR A 91 -10.64 -10.11 1.29
N ARG A 92 -9.68 -9.37 0.74
CA ARG A 92 -8.72 -8.57 1.51
C ARG A 92 -8.97 -7.10 1.23
N PHE A 93 -9.17 -6.31 2.29
CA PHE A 93 -9.42 -4.88 2.23
C PHE A 93 -8.36 -4.12 3.03
N SER A 94 -7.86 -3.01 2.52
CA SER A 94 -7.03 -2.10 3.32
C SER A 94 -7.90 -1.23 4.22
N TYR A 95 -7.34 -0.67 5.28
CA TYR A 95 -8.02 0.29 6.13
C TYR A 95 -8.53 1.52 5.36
N GLU A 96 -7.83 1.92 4.31
CA GLU A 96 -8.26 2.99 3.41
C GLU A 96 -9.54 2.62 2.65
N ASP A 97 -9.61 1.40 2.13
CA ASP A 97 -10.83 0.88 1.49
C ASP A 97 -11.99 0.97 2.47
N LEU A 98 -11.78 0.49 3.71
CA LEU A 98 -12.80 0.46 4.75
C LEU A 98 -13.28 1.85 5.16
N THR A 99 -12.36 2.78 5.38
CA THR A 99 -12.70 4.16 5.77
C THR A 99 -13.43 4.91 4.68
N HIS A 100 -13.12 4.67 3.40
CA HIS A 100 -13.90 5.18 2.27
C HIS A 100 -15.37 4.74 2.35
N PHE A 101 -15.61 3.47 2.66
CA PHE A 101 -16.99 2.96 2.81
C PHE A 101 -17.72 3.53 4.02
N PHE A 102 -17.02 3.67 5.15
CA PHE A 102 -17.62 4.27 6.34
C PHE A 102 -17.95 5.75 6.11
N SER A 103 -17.09 6.49 5.40
CA SER A 103 -17.30 7.91 5.12
C SER A 103 -18.42 8.17 4.13
N LEU A 104 -18.61 7.30 3.12
CA LEU A 104 -19.74 7.37 2.17
C LEU A 104 -21.10 7.26 2.86
N LYS A 105 -21.22 6.48 3.95
CA LYS A 105 -22.45 6.40 4.75
C LYS A 105 -22.68 7.64 5.62
N ASP A 106 -21.61 8.31 6.03
CA ASP A 106 -21.65 9.47 6.92
C ASP A 106 -21.61 10.82 6.16
N ASN A 107 -21.74 10.83 4.83
CA ASN A 107 -21.58 12.01 3.95
C ASN A 107 -20.25 12.76 4.16
N ARG A 108 -19.20 12.05 4.58
CA ARG A 108 -17.87 12.63 4.78
C ARG A 108 -17.02 12.39 3.55
N SER A 109 -16.24 13.41 3.16
CA SER A 109 -15.25 13.27 2.08
C SER A 109 -14.30 12.12 2.45
N PRO A 110 -14.06 11.16 1.55
CA PRO A 110 -13.01 10.19 1.74
C PRO A 110 -11.68 10.93 1.93
N ALA A 111 -10.89 10.52 2.91
CA ALA A 111 -9.52 10.99 3.02
C ALA A 111 -8.77 10.56 1.76
N ALA A 112 -8.00 11.47 1.16
CA ALA A 112 -7.12 11.11 0.06
C ALA A 112 -6.10 10.06 0.55
N ARG A 113 -5.80 9.08 -0.32
CA ARG A 113 -4.72 8.10 -0.13
C ARG A 113 -3.37 8.80 -0.21
N ALA A 114 -3.00 9.52 0.84
CA ALA A 114 -1.61 9.89 1.04
C ALA A 114 -1.04 8.81 1.97
N SER A 115 -0.06 8.04 1.49
CA SER A 115 0.75 7.17 2.32
C SER A 115 1.41 8.06 3.38
N GLN A 116 0.81 8.11 4.56
CA GLN A 116 1.33 8.92 5.65
C GLN A 116 2.52 8.17 6.23
N LEU A 117 3.71 8.75 6.11
CA LEU A 117 4.92 8.18 6.69
C LEU A 117 4.87 8.44 8.20
N PHE A 118 5.04 7.40 9.01
CA PHE A 118 5.04 7.51 10.47
C PHE A 118 6.47 7.38 10.98
N THR A 119 7.16 8.52 11.12
CA THR A 119 8.60 8.58 11.43
C THR A 119 8.93 8.94 12.88
N ASN A 120 7.92 9.04 13.75
CA ASN A 120 8.11 9.22 15.19
C ASN A 120 7.08 8.41 16.00
N GLU A 121 7.41 8.15 17.27
CA GLU A 121 6.63 7.31 18.17
C GLU A 121 5.22 7.85 18.44
N THR A 122 5.07 9.16 18.62
CA THR A 122 3.77 9.78 18.93
C THR A 122 2.78 9.57 17.79
N ASP A 123 3.21 9.81 16.56
CA ASP A 123 2.35 9.72 15.39
C ASP A 123 1.90 8.28 15.12
N ILE A 124 2.82 7.32 15.26
CA ILE A 124 2.45 5.91 15.10
C ILE A 124 1.47 5.46 16.19
N ARG A 125 1.68 5.86 17.45
CA ARG A 125 0.74 5.52 18.54
C ARG A 125 -0.65 6.10 18.27
N GLN A 126 -0.73 7.36 17.86
CA GLN A 126 -2.00 8.00 17.53
C GLN A 126 -2.69 7.34 16.34
N ALA A 127 -1.93 7.00 15.30
CA ALA A 127 -2.46 6.32 14.12
C ALA A 127 -3.02 4.95 14.45
N ILE A 128 -2.27 4.10 15.17
CA ILE A 128 -2.72 2.78 15.62
C ILE A 128 -3.98 2.92 16.48
N ARG A 129 -4.01 3.85 17.43
CA ARG A 129 -5.18 4.09 18.28
C ARG A 129 -6.42 4.47 17.46
N LYS A 130 -6.26 5.38 16.50
CA LYS A 130 -7.37 5.82 15.62
C LYS A 130 -7.89 4.66 14.75
N THR A 131 -6.98 3.86 14.22
CA THR A 131 -7.30 2.66 13.43
C THR A 131 -8.06 1.65 14.29
N GLY A 132 -7.56 1.34 15.49
CA GLY A 132 -8.20 0.44 16.45
C GLY A 132 -9.63 0.88 16.80
N LEU A 133 -9.82 2.15 17.19
CA LEU A 133 -11.16 2.70 17.51
C LEU A 133 -12.12 2.63 16.31
N THR A 134 -11.61 2.85 15.10
CA THR A 134 -12.44 2.79 13.88
C THR A 134 -12.86 1.36 13.58
N ILE A 135 -11.95 0.41 13.75
CA ILE A 135 -12.22 -1.02 13.55
C ILE A 135 -13.19 -1.52 14.62
N GLU A 136 -12.94 -1.23 15.91
CA GLU A 136 -13.81 -1.61 17.02
C GLU A 136 -15.25 -1.11 16.79
N LYS A 137 -15.41 0.17 16.46
CA LYS A 137 -16.73 0.77 16.17
C LYS A 137 -17.47 0.09 15.01
N ASN A 138 -16.75 -0.47 14.04
CA ASN A 138 -17.33 -1.06 12.84
C ASN A 138 -17.18 -2.59 12.77
N LEU A 139 -16.73 -3.23 13.85
CA LEU A 139 -16.25 -4.60 13.82
C LEU A 139 -17.30 -5.57 13.30
N GLU A 140 -18.54 -5.49 13.80
CA GLU A 140 -19.64 -6.34 13.35
C GLU A 140 -19.86 -6.29 11.82
N ARG A 141 -19.73 -5.10 11.23
CA ARG A 141 -19.88 -4.90 9.78
C ARG A 141 -18.69 -5.43 8.99
N LEU A 142 -17.51 -5.44 9.59
CA LEU A 142 -16.27 -5.96 8.98
C LEU A 142 -16.23 -7.49 9.06
N LEU A 143 -16.72 -8.03 10.16
CA LEU A 143 -16.80 -9.46 10.42
C LEU A 143 -17.96 -10.10 9.67
N ASN A 144 -19.08 -9.41 9.50
CA ASN A 144 -20.26 -9.90 8.78
C ASN A 144 -20.71 -8.87 7.72
N PRO A 145 -19.92 -8.66 6.66
CA PRO A 145 -20.21 -7.63 5.67
C PRO A 145 -21.47 -7.97 4.85
N PRO A 146 -22.43 -7.04 4.71
CA PRO A 146 -23.56 -7.22 3.81
C PRO A 146 -23.09 -7.43 2.36
N ALA A 147 -23.83 -8.19 1.56
CA ALA A 147 -23.45 -8.46 0.15
C ALA A 147 -23.17 -7.19 -0.66
N LYS A 148 -24.02 -6.16 -0.49
CA LYS A 148 -23.84 -4.85 -1.13
C LYS A 148 -22.55 -4.15 -0.70
N PHE A 149 -22.10 -4.34 0.54
CA PHE A 149 -20.82 -3.80 1.01
C PHE A 149 -19.65 -4.46 0.28
N LEU A 150 -19.66 -5.80 0.17
CA LEU A 150 -18.61 -6.52 -0.54
C LEU A 150 -18.54 -6.12 -2.02
N GLU A 151 -19.68 -5.97 -2.69
CA GLU A 151 -19.74 -5.53 -4.08
C GLU A 151 -19.13 -4.14 -4.28
N GLN A 152 -19.52 -3.17 -3.45
CA GLN A 152 -18.98 -1.80 -3.50
C GLN A 152 -17.48 -1.77 -3.19
N ALA A 153 -17.03 -2.57 -2.22
CA ALA A 153 -15.62 -2.71 -1.87
C ALA A 153 -14.78 -3.24 -3.02
N LEU A 154 -15.25 -4.29 -3.68
CA LEU A 154 -14.58 -4.85 -4.85
C LEU A 154 -14.58 -3.89 -6.05
N GLN A 155 -15.67 -3.15 -6.26
CA GLN A 155 -15.72 -2.15 -7.32
C GLN A 155 -14.69 -1.03 -7.08
N TYR A 156 -14.65 -0.48 -5.87
CA TYR A 156 -13.67 0.56 -5.52
C TYR A 156 -12.24 0.09 -5.69
N GLN A 157 -11.92 -1.13 -5.24
CA GLN A 157 -10.59 -1.72 -5.44
C GLN A 157 -10.21 -1.81 -6.93
N ARG A 158 -11.16 -2.18 -7.80
CA ARG A 158 -10.93 -2.18 -9.27
C ARG A 158 -10.70 -0.78 -9.81
N GLU A 159 -11.49 0.20 -9.39
CA GLU A 159 -11.35 1.59 -9.82
C GLU A 159 -9.98 2.17 -9.41
N VAL A 160 -9.58 1.92 -8.16
CA VAL A 160 -8.27 2.29 -7.64
C VAL A 160 -7.15 1.60 -8.42
N LEU A 161 -7.25 0.29 -8.66
CA LEU A 161 -6.25 -0.46 -9.41
C LEU A 161 -6.09 0.12 -10.82
N ASN A 162 -7.20 0.37 -11.51
CA ASN A 162 -7.18 0.96 -12.85
C ASN A 162 -6.58 2.37 -12.85
N ARG A 163 -6.89 3.19 -11.85
CA ARG A 163 -6.27 4.52 -11.68
C ARG A 163 -4.77 4.42 -11.46
N ASN A 164 -4.32 3.49 -10.61
CA ASN A 164 -2.89 3.30 -10.33
C ASN A 164 -2.15 2.81 -11.57
N ILE A 165 -2.69 1.82 -12.29
CA ILE A 165 -2.13 1.34 -13.57
C ILE A 165 -2.01 2.51 -14.55
N TYR A 166 -3.06 3.34 -14.67
CA TYR A 166 -3.04 4.49 -15.56
C TYR A 166 -2.02 5.56 -15.14
N GLN A 167 -1.86 5.83 -13.84
CA GLN A 167 -0.86 6.78 -13.35
C GLN A 167 0.56 6.28 -13.58
N THR A 168 0.85 5.00 -13.31
CA THR A 168 2.14 4.37 -13.62
C THR A 168 2.42 4.44 -15.12
N TYR A 169 1.46 4.06 -15.96
CA TYR A 169 1.57 4.19 -17.41
C TYR A 169 1.92 5.61 -17.84
N LYS A 170 1.26 6.62 -17.26
CA LYS A 170 1.51 8.03 -17.57
C LYS A 170 2.92 8.48 -17.13
N GLN A 171 3.36 8.06 -15.95
CA GLN A 171 4.71 8.37 -15.43
C GLN A 171 5.80 7.72 -16.29
N ASP A 172 5.63 6.44 -16.61
CA ASP A 172 6.56 5.68 -17.46
C ASP A 172 6.65 6.29 -18.86
N MET A 173 5.51 6.68 -19.44
CA MET A 173 5.47 7.38 -20.72
C MET A 173 6.20 8.72 -20.64
N GLN A 174 5.97 9.53 -19.60
CA GLN A 174 6.66 10.82 -19.44
C GLN A 174 8.18 10.66 -19.30
N ALA A 175 8.63 9.67 -18.53
CA ALA A 175 10.05 9.34 -18.39
C ALA A 175 10.65 8.90 -19.73
N ALA A 176 9.97 7.98 -20.42
CA ALA A 176 10.39 7.48 -21.73
C ALA A 176 10.47 8.61 -22.78
N CYS A 177 9.48 9.51 -22.85
CA CYS A 177 9.51 10.65 -23.77
C CYS A 177 10.68 11.60 -23.48
N SER A 178 10.93 11.88 -22.20
CA SER A 178 12.03 12.75 -21.78
C SER A 178 13.38 12.15 -22.16
N GLU A 179 13.57 10.86 -21.89
CA GLU A 179 14.81 10.13 -22.22
C GLU A 179 14.98 9.93 -23.74
N ALA A 180 13.89 9.69 -24.47
CA ALA A 180 13.92 9.55 -25.93
C ALA A 180 14.31 10.86 -26.62
N SER A 181 13.81 11.99 -26.13
CA SER A 181 14.18 13.33 -26.60
C SER A 181 15.64 13.65 -26.31
N GLN A 182 16.17 13.23 -25.17
CA GLN A 182 17.60 13.35 -24.88
C GLN A 182 18.44 12.47 -25.82
N SER A 183 18.07 11.19 -25.95
CA SER A 183 18.76 10.25 -26.84
C SER A 183 18.78 10.72 -28.29
N PHE A 184 17.71 11.38 -28.75
CA PHE A 184 17.62 11.92 -30.10
C PHE A 184 18.62 13.06 -30.32
N ARG A 185 18.75 13.96 -29.34
CA ARG A 185 19.73 15.06 -29.35
C ARG A 185 21.17 14.54 -29.34
N GLU A 186 21.41 13.40 -28.69
CA GLU A 186 22.70 12.71 -28.67
C GLU A 186 22.97 11.88 -29.94
N GLY A 187 22.05 11.86 -30.91
CA GLY A 187 22.18 11.08 -32.15
C GLY A 187 21.93 9.58 -32.00
N ASN A 188 21.45 9.12 -30.84
CA ASN A 188 21.15 7.72 -30.60
C ASN A 188 19.71 7.36 -31.03
N TYR A 189 19.49 7.33 -32.35
CA TYR A 189 18.16 7.12 -32.93
C TYR A 189 17.55 5.75 -32.60
N LYS A 190 18.37 4.70 -32.44
CA LYS A 190 17.90 3.36 -32.03
C LYS A 190 17.25 3.41 -30.65
N ARG A 191 17.92 4.06 -29.69
CA ARG A 191 17.39 4.23 -28.34
C ARG A 191 16.12 5.09 -28.32
N THR A 192 16.10 6.20 -29.06
CA THR A 192 14.90 7.03 -29.21
C THR A 192 13.68 6.23 -29.68
N ILE A 193 13.83 5.42 -30.74
CA ILE A 193 12.74 4.59 -31.25
C ILE A 193 12.31 3.56 -30.22
N MET A 194 13.25 2.86 -29.58
CA MET A 194 12.93 1.86 -28.57
C MET A 194 12.11 2.44 -27.41
N LEU A 195 12.44 3.66 -26.96
CA LEU A 195 11.74 4.33 -25.86
C LEU A 195 10.34 4.83 -26.25
N TYR A 196 10.16 5.35 -27.47
CA TYR A 196 8.86 5.85 -27.93
C TYR A 196 7.90 4.75 -28.41
N ARG A 197 8.41 3.63 -28.94
CA ARG A 197 7.61 2.60 -29.62
C ARG A 197 6.46 2.03 -28.76
N PRO A 198 6.63 1.74 -27.46
CA PRO A 198 5.54 1.24 -26.62
C PRO A 198 4.38 2.23 -26.44
N TYR A 199 4.64 3.53 -26.64
CA TYR A 199 3.69 4.62 -26.38
C TYR A 199 3.22 5.31 -27.66
N ARG A 200 3.53 4.75 -28.84
CA ARG A 200 3.34 5.38 -30.16
C ARG A 200 1.98 6.04 -30.35
N ASP A 201 0.91 5.35 -29.99
CA ASP A 201 -0.48 5.80 -30.22
C ASP A 201 -0.91 6.91 -29.25
N HIS A 202 -0.10 7.19 -28.24
CA HIS A 202 -0.37 8.15 -27.17
C HIS A 202 0.67 9.28 -27.11
N LEU A 203 1.58 9.35 -28.09
CA LEU A 203 2.59 10.42 -28.15
C LEU A 203 1.95 11.78 -28.45
N SER A 204 2.55 12.84 -27.90
CA SER A 204 2.24 14.19 -28.34
C SER A 204 2.63 14.39 -29.82
N PRO A 205 2.04 15.37 -30.52
CA PRO A 205 2.44 15.68 -31.90
C PRO A 205 3.94 15.98 -32.04
N GLU A 206 4.56 16.60 -31.02
CA GLU A 206 5.98 16.92 -31.01
C GLU A 206 6.86 15.67 -30.86
N ASP A 207 6.53 14.81 -29.89
CA ASP A 207 7.22 13.54 -29.67
C ASP A 207 7.09 12.61 -30.88
N PHE A 208 5.90 12.57 -31.48
CA PHE A 208 5.66 11.77 -32.68
C PHE A 208 6.51 12.24 -33.88
N ARG A 209 6.74 13.56 -33.99
CA ARG A 209 7.65 14.12 -35.00
C ARG A 209 9.09 13.66 -34.76
N ILE A 210 9.57 13.69 -33.51
CA ILE A 210 10.91 13.21 -33.14
C ILE A 210 11.05 11.73 -33.47
N PHE A 211 10.05 10.93 -33.09
CA PHE A 211 10.01 9.49 -33.39
C PHE A 211 10.09 9.21 -34.90
N SER A 212 9.31 9.94 -35.71
CA SER A 212 9.31 9.80 -37.16
C SER A 212 10.65 10.18 -37.80
N LEU A 213 11.27 11.27 -37.33
CA LEU A 213 12.60 11.67 -37.78
C LEU A 213 13.67 10.65 -37.39
N ALA A 214 13.59 10.07 -36.19
CA ALA A 214 14.51 9.04 -35.74
C ALA A 214 14.43 7.77 -36.60
N LEU A 215 13.21 7.37 -37.01
CA LEU A 215 12.99 6.25 -37.94
C LEU A 215 13.67 6.52 -39.28
N MET A 216 13.46 7.69 -39.88
CA MET A 216 14.08 8.05 -41.17
C MET A 216 15.61 8.02 -41.11
N ARG A 217 16.20 8.51 -40.01
CA ARG A 217 17.66 8.56 -39.82
C ARG A 217 18.33 7.21 -39.57
N LEU A 218 17.54 6.16 -39.34
CA LEU A 218 18.02 4.79 -39.16
C LEU A 218 18.02 3.97 -40.44
N ASP A 219 17.25 4.41 -41.44
CA ASP A 219 17.18 3.82 -42.76
C ASP A 219 18.19 4.48 -43.75
N ASP A 220 18.85 5.58 -43.35
CA ASP A 220 19.98 6.24 -44.02
C ASP A 220 21.34 5.65 -43.59
#